data_AF-A0A1W1VT90-F1
#
_entry.id   AF-A0A1W1VT90-F1
#
_cell.length_a   1.000
_cell.length_b   1.000
_cell.length_c   1.000
_cell.angle_alpha   90.00
_cell.angle_beta   90.00
_cell.angle_gamma   90.00
#
_symmetry.space_group_name_H-M   'P 1'
#
loop_
_entity.id
_entity.type
_entity.pdbx_description
1 polymer ?
#
loop_
_entity_poly.entity_id
_entity_poly.type
_entity_poly.pdbx_seq_one_letter_code
_entity_poly.pdbx_strand_id
1 'polypeptide(L)'
;MTPEKRELVLAVVLGLAAGPAYLLAGPGKFFAWYAAVLGGGMLATVHWLKDIRPSRIAWLTWLAWLFVLFASAVLALAAAWVVAFSMHGWD
;
A
#
# COMPACT_ATOMS: atom_id res chain seq x y z
N MET A 1 19.47 16.02 -8.80
CA MET A 1 18.73 14.73 -8.79
C MET A 1 17.45 14.94 -9.57
N THR A 2 17.10 14.06 -10.52
CA THR A 2 15.86 14.22 -11.30
C THR A 2 14.63 14.00 -10.39
N PRO A 3 13.47 14.64 -10.68
CA PRO A 3 12.26 14.47 -9.89
C PRO A 3 11.88 13.00 -9.68
N GLU A 4 11.97 12.19 -10.74
CA GLU A 4 11.71 10.75 -10.72
C GLU A 4 12.64 10.00 -9.74
N LYS A 5 13.93 10.33 -9.72
CA LYS A 5 14.88 9.71 -8.77
C LYS A 5 14.55 10.08 -7.33
N ARG A 6 14.08 11.29 -7.07
CA ARG A 6 13.71 11.75 -5.72
C ARG A 6 12.45 11.04 -5.23
N GLU A 7 11.45 10.85 -6.10
CA GLU A 7 10.25 10.09 -5.80
C GLU A 7 10.54 8.61 -5.55
N LEU A 8 11.41 8.01 -6.36
CA LEU A 8 11.82 6.62 -6.19
C LEU A 8 12.57 6.41 -4.87
N VAL A 9 13.44 7.35 -4.50
CA VAL A 9 14.12 7.32 -3.19
C VAL A 9 13.13 7.50 -2.04
N LEU A 10 12.16 8.41 -2.16
CA LEU A 10 11.11 8.57 -1.15
C LEU A 10 10.27 7.29 -0.98
N ALA A 11 9.90 6.64 -2.08
CA ALA A 11 9.15 5.38 -2.04
C ALA A 11 9.98 4.26 -1.38
N VAL A 12 11.27 4.16 -1.70
CA VAL A 12 12.17 3.18 -1.07
C VAL A 12 12.34 3.46 0.42
N VAL A 13 12.56 4.72 0.81
CA VAL A 13 12.70 5.10 2.23
C VAL A 13 11.41 4.82 3.00
N LEU A 14 10.24 5.13 2.43
CA LEU A 14 8.95 4.80 3.03
C LEU A 14 8.73 3.28 3.14
N GLY A 15 9.10 2.51 2.13
CA GLY A 15 9.05 1.05 2.15
C GLY A 15 9.96 0.43 3.22
N LEU A 16 11.19 0.94 3.36
CA LEU A 16 12.13 0.50 4.38
C LEU A 16 11.69 0.93 5.79
N ALA A 17 11.07 2.10 5.93
CA ALA A 17 10.54 2.60 7.20
C ALA A 17 9.27 1.86 7.65
N ALA A 18 8.57 1.18 6.75
CA ALA A 18 7.33 0.47 7.06
C ALA A 18 7.55 -0.67 8.07
N GLY A 19 8.60 -1.47 7.92
CA GLY A 19 8.92 -2.56 8.87
C GLY A 19 9.19 -2.06 10.30
N PRO A 20 10.12 -1.10 10.50
CA PRO A 20 10.36 -0.48 11.81
C PRO A 20 9.12 0.22 12.38
N ALA A 21 8.33 0.91 11.53
CA ALA A 21 7.10 1.57 11.97
C ALA A 21 6.04 0.56 12.44
N TYR A 22 5.93 -0.60 11.81
CA TYR A 22 5.04 -1.68 12.25
C TYR A 22 5.43 -2.19 13.64
N LEU A 23 6.73 -2.43 13.85
CA LEU A 23 7.26 -2.92 15.13
C LEU A 23 7.07 -1.91 16.27
N LEU A 24 7.24 -0.62 16.00
CA LEU A 24 7.15 0.43 17.02
C LEU A 24 5.72 0.88 17.33
N ALA A 25 4.87 1.02 16.30
CA ALA A 25 3.52 1.55 16.47
C ALA A 25 2.48 0.47 16.86
N GLY A 26 2.83 -0.80 16.65
CA GLY A 26 1.90 -1.92 16.76
C GLY A 26 0.92 -1.99 15.56
N PRO A 27 0.24 -3.14 15.39
CA PRO A 27 -0.51 -3.44 14.17
C PRO A 27 -1.61 -2.42 13.87
N GLY A 28 -2.43 -2.04 14.87
CA GLY A 28 -3.57 -1.15 14.66
C GLY A 28 -3.19 0.24 14.12
N LYS A 29 -2.16 0.87 14.69
CA LYS A 29 -1.70 2.21 14.27
C LYS A 29 -0.93 2.15 12.96
N PHE A 30 -0.18 1.08 12.73
CA PHE A 30 0.52 0.88 11.48
C PHE A 30 -0.45 0.70 10.30
N PHE A 31 -1.50 -0.12 10.45
CA PHE A 31 -2.48 -0.31 9.37
C PHE A 31 -3.20 0.99 9.01
N ALA A 32 -3.56 1.81 9.99
CA ALA A 32 -4.17 3.13 9.73
C ALA A 32 -3.22 4.07 8.98
N TRP A 33 -1.95 4.15 9.40
CA TRP A 33 -0.93 4.94 8.72
C TRP A 33 -0.65 4.43 7.30
N TYR A 34 -0.49 3.11 7.14
CA TYR A 34 -0.22 2.47 5.86
C TYR A 34 -1.38 2.65 4.87
N ALA A 35 -2.63 2.56 5.34
CA ALA A 35 -3.82 2.84 4.54
C ALA A 35 -3.86 4.31 4.08
N ALA A 36 -3.48 5.26 4.96
CA ALA A 36 -3.41 6.67 4.60
C ALA A 36 -2.29 6.97 3.58
N VAL A 37 -1.12 6.37 3.74
CA VAL A 37 0.02 6.52 2.81
C VAL A 37 -0.29 5.89 1.45
N LEU A 38 -0.88 4.69 1.42
CA LEU A 38 -1.30 4.05 0.17
C LEU A 38 -2.42 4.84 -0.52
N GLY A 39 -3.46 5.23 0.21
CA GLY A 39 -4.57 6.01 -0.34
C GLY A 39 -4.13 7.37 -0.87
N GLY A 40 -3.32 8.10 -0.10
CA GLY A 40 -2.73 9.37 -0.52
C GLY A 40 -1.80 9.22 -1.72
N GLY A 41 -0.96 8.17 -1.72
CA GLY A 41 -0.10 7.82 -2.85
C GLY A 41 -0.89 7.52 -4.12
N MET A 42 -1.97 6.73 -4.02
CA MET A 42 -2.84 6.44 -5.16
C MET A 42 -3.47 7.70 -5.77
N LEU A 43 -3.98 8.62 -4.93
CA LEU A 43 -4.57 9.88 -5.41
C LEU A 43 -3.53 10.80 -6.05
N ALA A 44 -2.33 10.87 -5.48
CA ALA A 44 -1.21 11.61 -6.06
C ALA A 44 -0.80 11.03 -7.42
N THR A 45 -0.75 9.69 -7.55
CA THR A 45 -0.42 9.02 -8.81
C THR A 45 -1.50 9.27 -9.87
N VAL A 46 -2.80 9.31 -9.52
CA VAL A 46 -3.87 9.69 -10.48
C VAL A 46 -3.68 11.11 -10.99
N HIS A 47 -3.34 12.04 -10.10
CA HIS A 47 -3.12 13.43 -10.49
C HIS A 47 -1.94 13.55 -11.45
N TRP A 48 -0.83 12.89 -11.13
CA TRP A 48 0.37 12.85 -11.96
C TRP A 48 0.16 12.14 -13.31
N LEU A 49 -0.59 11.04 -13.33
CA LEU A 49 -0.98 10.34 -14.55
C LEU A 49 -1.85 11.20 -15.49
N LYS A 50 -2.60 12.20 -14.98
CA LYS A 50 -3.35 13.11 -15.87
C LYS A 50 -2.41 14.05 -16.64
N ASP A 51 -1.36 14.52 -16.00
CA ASP A 51 -0.44 15.50 -16.59
C ASP A 51 0.45 14.89 -17.68
N ILE A 52 0.82 13.62 -17.54
CA ILE A 52 1.77 12.94 -18.45
C ILE A 52 1.07 12.37 -19.70
N ARG A 53 -0.27 12.34 -19.74
CA ARG A 53 -1.07 11.68 -20.79
C ARG A 53 -0.53 10.28 -21.17
N PRO A 54 -0.39 9.37 -20.20
CA PRO A 54 0.16 8.05 -20.42
C PRO A 54 -0.74 7.23 -21.35
N SER A 55 -0.14 6.22 -22.00
CA SER A 55 -0.85 5.32 -22.89
C SER A 55 -1.97 4.55 -22.17
N ARG A 56 -2.97 4.05 -22.91
CA ARG A 56 -4.06 3.23 -22.35
C ARG A 56 -3.52 2.03 -21.55
N ILE A 57 -2.38 1.47 -21.96
CA ILE A 57 -1.75 0.32 -21.28
C ILE A 57 -1.26 0.73 -19.90
N ALA A 58 -0.58 1.87 -19.77
CA ALA A 58 -0.10 2.35 -18.47
C ALA A 58 -1.25 2.63 -17.49
N TRP A 59 -2.38 3.16 -17.99
CA TRP A 59 -3.61 3.30 -17.20
C TRP A 59 -4.18 1.95 -16.74
N LEU A 60 -4.23 0.96 -17.62
CA LEU A 60 -4.68 -0.39 -17.28
C LEU A 60 -3.75 -1.07 -16.29
N THR A 61 -2.42 -0.93 -16.44
CA THR A 61 -1.43 -1.45 -15.50
C THR A 61 -1.58 -0.80 -14.12
N TRP A 62 -1.83 0.51 -14.06
CA TRP A 62 -2.09 1.21 -12.81
C TRP A 62 -3.37 0.69 -12.13
N LEU A 63 -4.47 0.54 -12.87
CA LEU A 63 -5.73 -0.03 -12.36
C LEU A 63 -5.56 -1.48 -11.89
N ALA A 64 -4.81 -2.29 -12.64
CA ALA A 64 -4.50 -3.67 -12.26
C ALA A 64 -3.70 -3.71 -10.96
N TRP A 65 -2.77 -2.76 -10.77
CA TRP A 65 -2.01 -2.64 -9.54
C TRP A 65 -2.88 -2.30 -8.33
N LEU A 66 -3.90 -1.44 -8.50
CA LEU A 66 -4.88 -1.18 -7.44
C LEU A 66 -5.63 -2.45 -7.04
N PHE A 67 -6.05 -3.25 -8.02
CA PHE A 67 -6.74 -4.52 -7.79
C PHE A 67 -5.86 -5.52 -7.05
N VAL A 68 -4.58 -5.64 -7.44
CA VAL A 68 -3.61 -6.51 -6.76
C VAL A 68 -3.43 -6.08 -5.31
N LEU A 69 -3.22 -4.79 -5.05
CA LEU A 69 -3.07 -4.26 -3.70
C LEU A 69 -4.30 -4.52 -2.83
N PHE A 70 -5.51 -4.30 -3.39
CA PHE A 70 -6.76 -4.58 -2.69
C PHE A 70 -6.91 -6.08 -2.38
N ALA A 71 -6.67 -6.95 -3.37
CA ALA A 71 -6.74 -8.39 -3.18
C ALA A 71 -5.74 -8.89 -2.12
N SER A 72 -4.50 -8.36 -2.14
CA SER A 72 -3.50 -8.67 -1.11
C SER A 72 -3.94 -8.21 0.28
N ALA A 73 -4.57 -7.03 0.40
CA ALA A 73 -5.11 -6.56 1.67
C ALA A 73 -6.24 -7.46 2.20
N VAL A 74 -7.16 -7.89 1.33
CA VAL A 74 -8.25 -8.82 1.69
C VAL A 74 -7.70 -10.17 2.13
N LEU A 75 -6.72 -10.71 1.39
CA LEU A 75 -6.06 -11.98 1.75
C LEU A 75 -5.32 -11.87 3.09
N ALA A 76 -4.62 -10.76 3.33
CA ALA A 76 -3.95 -10.53 4.62
C ALA A 76 -4.96 -10.46 5.77
N LEU A 77 -6.11 -9.80 5.56
CA LEU A 77 -7.17 -9.70 6.55
C LEU A 77 -7.85 -11.05 6.82
N ALA A 78 -8.07 -11.84 5.77
CA ALA A 78 -8.59 -13.19 5.88
C ALA A 78 -7.61 -14.11 6.62
N ALA A 79 -6.31 -14.05 6.31
CA ALA A 79 -5.29 -14.81 7.01
C ALA A 79 -5.20 -14.41 8.49
N ALA A 80 -5.25 -13.11 8.80
CA ALA A 80 -5.30 -12.63 10.17
C ALA A 80 -6.56 -13.13 10.92
N TRP A 81 -7.72 -13.14 10.25
CA TRP A 81 -8.96 -13.71 10.79
C TRP A 81 -8.84 -15.21 11.07
N VAL A 82 -8.27 -15.98 10.15
CA VAL A 82 -8.05 -17.44 10.32
C VAL A 82 -7.10 -17.70 11.50
N VAL A 83 -6.01 -16.95 11.61
CA VAL A 83 -5.07 -17.06 12.74
C VAL A 83 -5.76 -16.70 14.06
N ALA A 84 -6.52 -15.60 14.10
CA ALA A 84 -7.28 -15.20 15.28
C ALA A 84 -8.29 -16.27 15.70
N PHE A 85 -9.05 -16.84 14.75
CA PHE A 85 -9.98 -17.96 14.99
C PHE A 85 -9.28 -19.21 15.53
N SER A 86 -8.09 -19.50 15.01
CA SER A 86 -7.32 -20.69 15.40
C SER A 86 -6.68 -20.55 16.78
N MET A 87 -6.40 -19.31 17.22
CA MET A 87 -5.82 -19.03 18.54
C MET A 87 -6.86 -18.83 19.65
N HIS A 88 -8.07 -18.37 19.31
CA HIS A 88 -9.19 -18.18 20.26
C HIS A 88 -10.30 -19.21 20.02
N GLY A 89 -9.96 -20.50 20.01
CA GLY A 89 -10.91 -21.60 19.80
C GLY A 89 -12.25 -21.39 20.50
N TRP A 90 -13.34 -21.71 19.79
CA TRP A 90 -14.74 -21.61 20.22
C TRP A 90 -14.93 -21.77 21.74
N ASP A 91 -15.22 -20.65 22.41
CA ASP A 91 -16.04 -20.62 23.62
C ASP A 91 -17.47 -20.24 23.23
#